data_AF-V9Z595-F1
#
_entry.id   AF-V9Z595-F1
#
_cell.length_a   1.000
_cell.length_b   1.000
_cell.length_c   1.000
_cell.angle_alpha   90.00
_cell.angle_beta   90.00
_cell.angle_gamma   90.00
#
_symmetry.space_group_name_H-M   'P 1'
#
loop_
_entity.id
_entity.type
_entity.pdbx_description
1 polymer ?
#
loop_
_entity_poly.entity_id
_entity_poly.type
_entity_poly.pdbx_seq_one_letter_code
_entity_poly.pdbx_strand_id
1 'polypeptide(L)'
;MAPADLSSIPAPDPANYDAFRQCMDSIVQTGNSASLADLVRRAAALFTVLDGHPAVSAAPEAFAATLTAASTTRHLPTLTALAWRAGQLWSEPASVDDDRRAGFVGCLPEFAHQPTVSAASSALRRASIPLAVFLHDWRNAYGEHGAQGVYLSPHGERIVEASWFIDGRDNEGALRRPRVIRVREARNAALERVRVALSSAGWNTYSKASTKTQTRRDLSIVASLPL
;
A
#
# COMPACT_ATOMS: atom_id res chain seq x y z
N MET A 1 12.95 -11.81 32.04
CA MET A 1 12.69 -12.35 30.69
C MET A 1 13.85 -11.93 29.81
N ALA A 2 14.63 -12.89 29.32
CA ALA A 2 15.69 -12.62 28.34
C ALA A 2 15.06 -12.27 26.97
N PRO A 3 15.66 -11.37 26.18
CA PRO A 3 15.20 -11.11 24.81
C PRO A 3 15.29 -12.41 24.00
N ALA A 4 14.26 -12.68 23.20
CA ALA A 4 14.25 -13.84 22.31
C ALA A 4 15.45 -13.78 21.36
N ASP A 5 16.26 -14.84 21.37
CA ASP A 5 17.40 -15.02 20.49
C ASP A 5 16.89 -15.19 19.05
N LEU A 6 17.00 -14.14 18.25
CA LEU A 6 16.53 -14.09 16.85
C LEU A 6 17.49 -14.79 15.87
N SER A 7 18.58 -15.41 16.37
CA SER A 7 19.59 -16.10 15.55
C SER A 7 19.08 -17.39 14.87
N SER A 8 17.87 -17.86 15.21
CA SER A 8 17.29 -19.09 14.67
C SER A 8 16.22 -18.88 13.59
N ILE A 9 16.02 -17.65 13.09
CA ILE A 9 15.23 -17.47 11.86
C ILE A 9 16.12 -17.99 10.73
N PRO A 10 15.75 -19.07 10.01
CA PRO A 10 16.56 -19.55 8.89
C PRO A 10 16.80 -18.38 7.95
N ALA A 11 18.06 -18.05 7.72
CA ALA A 11 18.43 -17.03 6.75
C ALA A 11 17.70 -17.36 5.44
N PRO A 12 17.02 -16.40 4.80
CA PRO A 12 16.38 -16.63 3.52
C PRO A 12 17.38 -17.29 2.57
N ASP A 13 16.95 -18.34 1.89
CA ASP A 13 17.80 -19.08 0.95
C ASP A 13 18.50 -18.09 0.00
N PRO A 14 19.85 -18.07 -0.08
CA PRO A 14 20.60 -17.22 -1.00
C PRO A 14 20.07 -17.30 -2.44
N ALA A 15 19.56 -18.47 -2.86
CA ALA A 15 18.95 -18.65 -4.18
C ALA A 15 17.68 -17.82 -4.38
N ASN A 16 16.88 -17.59 -3.32
CA ASN A 16 15.70 -16.74 -3.39
C ASN A 16 16.06 -15.27 -3.58
N TYR A 17 17.14 -14.82 -2.93
CA TYR A 17 17.64 -13.45 -3.12
C TYR A 17 18.18 -13.23 -4.54
N ASP A 18 18.97 -14.16 -5.06
CA ASP A 18 19.47 -14.08 -6.44
C ASP A 18 18.34 -14.09 -7.46
N ALA A 19 17.34 -14.95 -7.27
CA ALA A 19 16.15 -14.99 -8.12
C ALA A 19 15.35 -13.68 -8.05
N PHE A 20 15.24 -13.07 -6.86
CA PHE A 20 14.57 -11.79 -6.68
C PHE A 20 15.30 -10.68 -7.41
N ARG A 21 16.62 -10.59 -7.24
CA ARG A 21 17.48 -9.62 -7.92
C ARG A 21 17.35 -9.74 -9.44
N GLN A 22 17.40 -10.96 -9.98
CA GLN A 22 17.23 -11.21 -11.41
C GLN A 22 15.87 -10.72 -11.92
N CYS A 23 14.79 -10.91 -11.15
CA CYS A 23 13.47 -10.40 -11.52
C CYS A 23 13.49 -8.87 -11.59
N MET A 24 14.05 -8.20 -10.58
CA MET A 24 14.11 -6.75 -10.51
C MET A 24 14.98 -6.15 -11.62
N ASP A 25 16.15 -6.72 -11.88
CA ASP A 25 17.02 -6.28 -12.98
C ASP A 25 16.33 -6.47 -14.35
N SER A 26 15.56 -7.55 -14.51
CA SER A 26 14.76 -7.78 -15.72
C SER A 26 13.63 -6.78 -15.88
N ILE A 27 12.97 -6.38 -14.79
CA ILE A 27 11.92 -5.35 -14.80
C ILE A 27 12.50 -4.02 -15.31
N VAL A 28 13.68 -3.64 -14.83
CA VAL A 28 14.35 -2.40 -15.25
C VAL A 28 14.70 -2.43 -16.75
N GLN A 29 15.12 -3.58 -17.27
CA GLN A 29 15.58 -3.71 -18.66
C GLN A 29 14.44 -3.94 -19.68
N THR A 30 13.28 -4.40 -19.24
CA THR A 30 12.22 -4.88 -20.14
C THR A 30 11.15 -3.81 -20.39
N GLY A 31 10.97 -3.41 -21.66
CA GLY A 31 9.87 -2.53 -22.09
C GLY A 31 8.55 -3.25 -22.42
N ASN A 32 8.48 -4.58 -22.32
CA ASN A 32 7.31 -5.38 -22.69
C ASN A 32 6.34 -5.53 -21.50
N SER A 33 5.16 -4.94 -21.61
CA SER A 33 4.11 -4.90 -20.58
C SER A 33 3.60 -6.26 -20.10
N ALA A 34 3.54 -7.27 -20.97
CA ALA A 34 3.04 -8.60 -20.60
C ALA A 34 4.03 -9.34 -19.69
N SER A 35 5.32 -9.29 -20.03
CA SER A 35 6.39 -9.84 -19.18
C SER A 35 6.55 -9.09 -17.86
N LEU A 36 6.28 -7.79 -17.82
CA LEU A 36 6.37 -6.99 -16.59
C LEU A 36 5.42 -7.47 -15.51
N ALA A 37 4.19 -7.85 -15.87
CA ALA A 37 3.21 -8.33 -14.90
C ALA A 37 3.61 -9.68 -14.27
N ASP A 38 4.21 -10.58 -15.04
CA ASP A 38 4.69 -11.86 -14.52
C ASP A 38 5.96 -11.69 -13.67
N LEU A 39 6.87 -10.82 -14.11
CA LEU A 39 8.07 -10.49 -13.35
C LEU A 39 7.73 -9.87 -11.99
N VAL A 40 6.80 -8.91 -11.93
CA VAL A 40 6.43 -8.28 -10.65
C VAL A 40 5.67 -9.23 -9.73
N ARG A 41 4.86 -10.15 -10.26
CA ARG A 41 4.23 -11.20 -9.44
C ARG A 41 5.27 -12.12 -8.82
N ARG A 42 6.29 -12.53 -9.59
CA ARG A 42 7.37 -13.37 -9.11
C ARG A 42 8.22 -12.63 -8.07
N ALA A 43 8.57 -11.37 -8.34
CA ALA A 43 9.29 -10.52 -7.39
C ALA A 43 8.49 -10.33 -6.08
N ALA A 44 7.17 -10.08 -6.17
CA ALA A 44 6.30 -9.95 -5.01
C ALA A 44 6.23 -11.25 -4.18
N ALA A 45 6.12 -12.41 -4.83
CA ALA A 45 6.14 -13.70 -4.14
C ALA A 45 7.47 -13.93 -3.40
N LEU A 46 8.60 -13.67 -4.06
CA LEU A 46 9.92 -13.78 -3.43
C LEU A 46 10.10 -12.76 -2.29
N PHE A 47 9.58 -11.55 -2.45
CA PHE A 47 9.63 -10.50 -1.43
C PHE A 47 8.94 -10.92 -0.13
N THR A 48 7.84 -11.67 -0.18
CA THR A 48 7.18 -12.15 1.06
C THR A 48 8.07 -13.06 1.92
N VAL A 49 9.05 -13.74 1.30
CA VAL A 49 10.03 -14.60 1.99
C VAL A 49 11.27 -13.79 2.42
N LEU A 50 11.56 -12.70 1.71
CA LEU A 50 12.74 -11.85 1.92
C LEU A 50 12.45 -10.61 2.77
N ASP A 51 11.20 -10.34 3.15
CA ASP A 51 10.84 -9.18 3.95
C ASP A 51 11.56 -9.23 5.31
N GLY A 52 12.37 -8.20 5.61
CA GLY A 52 13.25 -8.17 6.77
C GLY A 52 14.67 -8.70 6.54
N HIS A 53 15.00 -9.26 5.36
CA HIS A 53 16.37 -9.60 5.00
C HIS A 53 17.23 -8.33 4.81
N PRO A 54 18.44 -8.21 5.36
CA PRO A 54 19.27 -7.00 5.28
C PRO A 54 19.44 -6.41 3.87
N ALA A 55 19.57 -7.27 2.86
CA ALA A 55 19.73 -6.87 1.46
C ALA A 55 18.43 -6.39 0.77
N VAL A 56 17.28 -6.57 1.43
CA VAL A 56 15.94 -6.16 0.97
C VAL A 56 15.32 -5.13 1.93
N SER A 57 15.63 -5.19 3.22
CA SER A 57 15.14 -4.29 4.28
C SER A 57 15.73 -2.89 4.21
N ALA A 58 16.81 -2.70 3.43
CA ALA A 58 17.30 -1.38 3.05
C ALA A 58 16.41 -0.71 1.98
N ALA A 59 15.44 -1.43 1.41
CA ALA A 59 14.55 -0.86 0.42
C ALA A 59 13.61 0.19 1.06
N PRO A 60 13.37 1.33 0.40
CA PRO A 60 12.42 2.33 0.86
C PRO A 60 11.05 1.71 1.15
N GLU A 61 10.31 2.21 2.16
CA GLU A 61 8.95 1.72 2.47
C GLU A 61 8.04 1.76 1.24
N ALA A 62 8.23 2.73 0.33
CA ALA A 62 7.54 2.80 -0.95
C ALA A 62 7.76 1.54 -1.82
N PHE A 63 8.94 0.93 -1.80
CA PHE A 63 9.25 -0.30 -2.54
C PHE A 63 8.56 -1.50 -1.92
N ALA A 64 8.62 -1.64 -0.59
CA ALA A 64 7.94 -2.69 0.16
C ALA A 64 6.41 -2.62 -0.03
N ALA A 65 5.84 -1.41 0.02
CA ALA A 65 4.44 -1.15 -0.27
C ALA A 65 4.08 -1.56 -1.71
N THR A 66 4.93 -1.25 -2.68
CA THR A 66 4.72 -1.59 -4.10
C THR A 66 4.68 -3.10 -4.33
N LEU A 67 5.65 -3.85 -3.82
CA LEU A 67 5.68 -5.31 -3.96
C LEU A 67 4.56 -6.01 -3.18
N THR A 68 4.20 -5.47 -2.01
CA THR A 68 3.02 -5.95 -1.27
C THR A 68 1.75 -5.72 -2.09
N ALA A 69 1.56 -4.52 -2.65
CA ALA A 69 0.39 -4.24 -3.48
C ALA A 69 0.31 -5.17 -4.70
N ALA A 70 1.44 -5.46 -5.35
CA ALA A 70 1.51 -6.39 -6.47
C ALA A 70 1.08 -7.81 -6.08
N SER A 71 1.34 -8.26 -4.84
CA SER A 71 0.87 -9.56 -4.34
C SER A 71 -0.65 -9.64 -4.16
N THR A 72 -1.33 -8.50 -4.02
CA THR A 72 -2.76 -8.44 -3.67
C THR A 72 -3.70 -8.26 -4.87
N THR A 73 -3.16 -7.95 -6.06
CA THR A 73 -3.97 -7.67 -7.25
C THR A 73 -3.71 -8.68 -8.37
N ARG A 74 -4.76 -9.00 -9.12
CA ARG A 74 -4.66 -9.78 -10.38
C ARG A 74 -4.84 -8.91 -11.61
N HIS A 75 -5.13 -7.63 -11.41
CA HIS A 75 -5.49 -6.71 -12.46
C HIS A 75 -4.25 -6.31 -13.28
N LEU A 76 -4.22 -6.71 -14.55
CA LEU A 76 -3.01 -6.69 -15.39
C LEU A 76 -2.41 -5.28 -15.56
N PRO A 77 -3.16 -4.24 -15.95
CA PRO A 77 -2.60 -2.88 -16.02
C PRO A 77 -2.07 -2.35 -14.69
N THR A 78 -2.69 -2.71 -13.56
CA THR A 78 -2.18 -2.35 -12.23
C THR A 78 -0.85 -3.03 -11.95
N LEU A 79 -0.72 -4.32 -12.30
CA LEU A 79 0.53 -5.05 -12.16
C LEU A 79 1.63 -4.44 -13.04
N THR A 80 1.34 -4.08 -14.29
CA THR A 80 2.32 -3.42 -15.15
C THR A 80 2.79 -2.10 -14.55
N ALA A 81 1.89 -1.26 -14.03
CA ALA A 81 2.27 0.00 -13.38
C ALA A 81 3.10 -0.21 -12.10
N LEU A 82 2.71 -1.18 -11.26
CA LEU A 82 3.48 -1.57 -10.08
C LEU A 82 4.86 -2.11 -10.47
N ALA A 83 4.99 -2.83 -11.59
CA ALA A 83 6.28 -3.28 -12.11
C ALA A 83 7.17 -2.09 -12.47
N TRP A 84 6.65 -1.11 -13.21
CA TRP A 84 7.38 0.12 -13.52
C TRP A 84 7.82 0.86 -12.26
N ARG A 85 6.93 1.02 -11.28
CA ARG A 85 7.25 1.66 -10.00
C ARG A 85 8.32 0.89 -9.23
N ALA A 86 8.21 -0.44 -9.17
CA ALA A 86 9.19 -1.28 -8.51
C ALA A 86 10.56 -1.17 -9.20
N GLY A 87 10.61 -1.18 -10.53
CA GLY A 87 11.84 -0.96 -11.31
C GLY A 87 12.48 0.40 -11.01
N GLN A 88 11.69 1.48 -11.02
CA GLN A 88 12.17 2.83 -10.69
C GLN A 88 12.78 2.88 -9.29
N LEU A 89 12.06 2.39 -8.27
CA LEU A 89 12.52 2.39 -6.89
C LEU A 89 13.72 1.47 -6.65
N TRP A 90 13.91 0.46 -7.50
CA TRP A 90 15.07 -0.43 -7.48
C TRP A 90 16.32 0.25 -8.05
N SER A 91 16.19 0.92 -9.20
CA SER A 91 17.30 1.64 -9.84
C SER A 91 17.67 2.93 -9.11
N GLU A 92 16.67 3.65 -8.62
CA GLU A 92 16.81 4.95 -7.96
C GLU A 92 15.94 5.00 -6.69
N PRO A 93 16.41 4.46 -5.56
CA PRO A 93 15.62 4.40 -4.32
C PRO A 93 15.16 5.77 -3.78
N ALA A 94 15.88 6.84 -4.13
CA ALA A 94 15.53 8.22 -3.77
C ALA A 94 14.52 8.86 -4.75
N SER A 95 14.21 8.22 -5.88
CA SER A 95 13.27 8.68 -6.91
C SER A 95 11.84 8.44 -6.43
N VAL A 96 11.44 9.23 -5.43
CA VAL A 96 10.06 9.24 -4.93
C VAL A 96 9.19 10.05 -5.88
N ASP A 97 9.76 11.10 -6.48
CA ASP A 97 9.10 12.05 -7.36
C ASP A 97 9.42 11.80 -8.84
N ASP A 98 8.43 12.11 -9.68
CA ASP A 98 8.58 12.56 -11.06
C ASP A 98 8.17 11.64 -12.23
N ASP A 99 7.92 10.34 -12.04
CA ASP A 99 7.31 9.55 -13.13
C ASP A 99 5.79 9.43 -13.04
N ARG A 100 5.11 10.31 -13.79
CA ARG A 100 3.65 10.32 -13.96
C ARG A 100 3.10 9.00 -14.51
N ARG A 101 3.94 8.07 -15.00
CA ARG A 101 3.53 6.80 -15.60
C ARG A 101 3.41 5.64 -14.59
N ALA A 102 4.08 5.71 -13.43
CA ALA A 102 4.25 4.54 -12.55
C ALA A 102 3.11 4.29 -11.55
N GLY A 103 2.19 5.26 -11.37
CA GLY A 103 1.20 5.19 -10.30
C GLY A 103 1.82 5.28 -8.90
N PHE A 104 0.99 5.28 -7.86
CA PHE A 104 1.44 5.31 -6.46
C PHE A 104 0.62 4.36 -5.58
N VAL A 105 1.19 3.99 -4.44
CA VAL A 105 0.64 2.97 -3.54
C VAL A 105 0.47 3.56 -2.15
N GLY A 106 -0.75 3.48 -1.63
CA GLY A 106 -1.09 3.87 -0.27
C GLY A 106 -1.10 5.37 -0.02
N CYS A 107 -0.28 6.19 -0.67
CA CYS A 107 -0.27 7.65 -0.49
C CYS A 107 0.25 8.34 -1.75
N LEU A 108 0.02 9.65 -1.85
CA LEU A 108 0.65 10.45 -2.90
C LEU A 108 2.19 10.40 -2.79
N PRO A 109 2.93 10.52 -3.91
CA PRO A 109 4.40 10.52 -3.91
C PRO A 109 5.01 11.54 -2.94
N GLU A 110 4.46 12.76 -2.90
CA GLU A 110 4.90 13.82 -2.01
C GLU A 110 4.71 13.52 -0.51
N PHE A 111 3.96 12.47 -0.16
CA PHE A 111 3.75 12.04 1.22
C PHE A 111 4.58 10.82 1.61
N ALA A 112 5.14 10.09 0.64
CA ALA A 112 5.81 8.81 0.89
C ALA A 112 7.08 8.94 1.75
N HIS A 113 7.73 10.09 1.72
CA HIS A 113 8.92 10.37 2.55
C HIS A 113 8.58 10.82 3.98
N GLN A 114 7.31 11.06 4.30
CA GLN A 114 6.93 11.50 5.64
C GLN A 114 7.02 10.32 6.63
N PRO A 115 7.74 10.48 7.76
CA PRO A 115 7.95 9.39 8.72
C PRO A 115 6.65 8.77 9.24
N THR A 116 5.61 9.58 9.44
CA THR A 116 4.28 9.12 9.87
C THR A 116 3.60 8.25 8.83
N VAL A 117 3.63 8.65 7.56
CA VAL A 117 3.03 7.90 6.46
C VAL A 117 3.77 6.57 6.27
N SER A 118 5.10 6.61 6.30
CA SER A 118 5.94 5.41 6.24
C SER A 118 5.64 4.45 7.40
N ALA A 119 5.60 4.95 8.64
CA ALA A 119 5.30 4.14 9.82
C ALA A 119 3.89 3.52 9.77
N ALA A 120 2.89 4.28 9.32
CA ALA A 120 1.51 3.80 9.17
C ALA A 120 1.38 2.77 8.04
N SER A 121 2.00 3.01 6.88
CA SER A 121 2.09 2.06 5.77
C SER A 121 2.69 0.74 6.25
N SER A 122 3.81 0.82 6.97
CA SER A 122 4.51 -0.34 7.49
C SER A 122 3.66 -1.16 8.46
N ALA A 123 2.90 -0.48 9.34
CA ALA A 123 1.97 -1.13 10.26
C ALA A 123 0.82 -1.84 9.54
N LEU A 124 0.22 -1.19 8.55
CA LEU A 124 -0.87 -1.75 7.75
C LEU A 124 -0.41 -2.94 6.91
N ARG A 125 0.78 -2.84 6.31
CA ARG A 125 1.44 -3.91 5.55
C ARG A 125 1.66 -5.14 6.42
N ARG A 126 2.24 -4.99 7.62
CA ARG A 126 2.41 -6.10 8.58
C ARG A 126 1.08 -6.74 8.97
N ALA A 127 0.00 -5.96 9.03
CA ALA A 127 -1.35 -6.45 9.29
C ALA A 127 -2.07 -6.99 8.02
N SER A 128 -1.38 -7.10 6.88
CA SER A 128 -1.94 -7.54 5.60
C SER A 128 -3.16 -6.71 5.15
N ILE A 129 -3.20 -5.43 5.53
CA ILE A 129 -4.21 -4.49 5.06
C ILE A 129 -3.80 -3.98 3.68
N PRO A 130 -4.64 -4.15 2.64
CA PRO A 130 -4.27 -3.73 1.30
C PRO A 130 -4.19 -2.20 1.22
N LEU A 131 -3.09 -1.71 0.67
CA LEU A 131 -2.91 -0.31 0.32
C LEU A 131 -3.52 -0.05 -1.05
N ALA A 132 -4.19 1.08 -1.21
CA ALA A 132 -4.81 1.49 -2.46
C ALA A 132 -3.75 1.79 -3.51
N VAL A 133 -3.91 1.22 -4.71
CA VAL A 133 -3.05 1.52 -5.86
C VAL A 133 -3.78 2.52 -6.75
N PHE A 134 -3.11 3.64 -7.02
CA PHE A 134 -3.61 4.70 -7.89
C PHE A 134 -2.75 4.77 -9.13
N LEU A 135 -3.40 4.72 -10.29
CA LEU A 135 -2.71 4.88 -11.56
C LEU A 135 -2.74 6.34 -12.01
N HIS A 136 -1.99 6.63 -13.06
CA HIS A 136 -1.69 7.96 -13.59
C HIS A 136 -2.93 8.87 -13.82
N ASP A 137 -4.11 8.29 -14.03
CA ASP A 137 -5.37 8.96 -14.34
C ASP A 137 -6.22 9.33 -13.11
N TRP A 138 -5.71 9.13 -11.88
CA TRP A 138 -6.50 9.29 -10.64
C TRP A 138 -7.27 10.61 -10.51
N ARG A 139 -6.73 11.72 -11.07
CA ARG A 139 -7.36 13.05 -11.03
C ARG A 139 -8.64 13.15 -11.87
N ASN A 140 -8.82 12.30 -12.87
CA ASN A 140 -9.93 12.40 -13.81
C ASN A 140 -11.22 11.70 -13.38
N ALA A 141 -11.30 11.26 -12.11
CA ALA A 141 -12.52 10.74 -11.48
C ALA A 141 -13.25 9.69 -12.34
N TYR A 142 -13.03 8.40 -12.06
CA TYR A 142 -13.34 7.24 -12.93
C TYR A 142 -12.25 7.09 -14.02
N GLY A 143 -11.55 5.97 -14.16
CA GLY A 143 -11.93 4.63 -13.78
C GLY A 143 -11.64 3.68 -14.92
N GLU A 144 -10.37 3.46 -15.24
CA GLU A 144 -10.02 2.18 -15.85
C GLU A 144 -9.67 1.14 -14.78
N HIS A 145 -9.18 1.53 -13.58
CA HIS A 145 -8.55 0.57 -12.63
C HIS A 145 -8.84 0.83 -11.15
N GLY A 146 -10.09 1.18 -10.81
CA GLY A 146 -10.53 1.71 -9.50
C GLY A 146 -9.72 1.25 -8.28
N ALA A 147 -9.07 2.20 -7.61
CA ALA A 147 -8.27 1.94 -6.41
C ALA A 147 -9.10 1.20 -5.34
N GLN A 148 -8.46 0.21 -4.70
CA GLN A 148 -9.06 -0.62 -3.66
C GLN A 148 -8.08 -0.72 -2.48
N GLY A 149 -8.53 -0.34 -1.28
CA GLY A 149 -7.70 -0.41 -0.07
C GLY A 149 -7.51 0.94 0.61
N VAL A 150 -6.50 1.01 1.48
CA VAL A 150 -6.21 2.18 2.30
C VAL A 150 -5.40 3.21 1.53
N TYR A 151 -5.87 4.45 1.58
CA TYR A 151 -5.09 5.64 1.25
C TYR A 151 -4.77 6.42 2.52
N LEU A 152 -3.52 6.86 2.66
CA LEU A 152 -2.96 7.59 3.78
C LEU A 152 -2.66 9.02 3.34
N SER A 153 -3.24 9.98 4.04
CA SER A 153 -2.90 11.39 3.94
C SER A 153 -2.39 11.90 5.29
N PRO A 154 -1.20 12.53 5.33
CA PRO A 154 -0.71 13.15 6.55
C PRO A 154 -1.58 14.35 6.94
N HIS A 155 -1.75 14.57 8.24
CA HIS A 155 -2.48 15.71 8.80
C HIS A 155 -1.64 16.41 9.86
N GLY A 156 -0.57 17.07 9.41
CA GLY A 156 0.49 17.57 10.29
C GLY A 156 1.52 16.48 10.62
N GLU A 157 2.44 16.77 11.54
CA GLU A 157 3.66 15.97 11.72
C GLU A 157 3.45 14.61 12.40
N ARG A 158 2.37 14.42 13.14
CA ARG A 158 2.15 13.23 13.99
C ARG A 158 0.87 12.46 13.70
N ILE A 159 0.11 12.89 12.69
CA ILE A 159 -1.24 12.39 12.42
C ILE A 159 -1.31 11.93 10.98
N VAL A 160 -1.97 10.80 10.76
CA VAL A 160 -2.35 10.30 9.45
C VAL A 160 -3.86 10.06 9.41
N GLU A 161 -4.49 10.47 8.33
CA GLU A 161 -5.88 10.12 8.00
C GLU A 161 -5.85 8.98 6.97
N ALA A 162 -6.51 7.88 7.31
CA ALA A 162 -6.61 6.66 6.53
C ALA A 162 -8.03 6.53 5.96
N SER A 163 -8.16 6.69 4.65
CA SER A 163 -9.41 6.57 3.89
C SER A 163 -9.45 5.26 3.14
N TRP A 164 -10.62 4.64 3.01
CA TRP A 164 -10.77 3.36 2.30
C TRP A 164 -11.46 3.53 0.95
N PHE A 165 -10.72 3.24 -0.12
CA PHE A 165 -11.18 3.27 -1.49
C PHE A 165 -11.82 1.93 -1.89
N ILE A 166 -12.97 2.03 -2.57
CA ILE A 166 -13.66 0.93 -3.27
C ILE A 166 -13.99 1.44 -4.66
N ASP A 167 -13.56 0.72 -5.69
CA ASP A 167 -13.75 1.11 -7.09
C ASP A 167 -13.32 2.56 -7.38
N GLY A 168 -12.20 2.99 -6.77
CA GLY A 168 -11.67 4.36 -6.93
C GLY A 168 -12.44 5.43 -6.16
N ARG A 169 -13.32 5.04 -5.23
CA ARG A 169 -14.14 5.96 -4.44
C ARG A 169 -13.94 5.74 -2.94
N ASP A 170 -13.51 6.79 -2.26
CA ASP A 170 -13.47 6.88 -0.79
C ASP A 170 -14.81 7.31 -0.17
N ASN A 171 -15.76 7.74 -1.01
CA ASN A 171 -17.08 8.17 -0.59
C ASN A 171 -18.22 7.61 -1.45
N GLU A 172 -19.43 7.67 -0.90
CA GLU A 172 -20.66 7.15 -1.54
C GLU A 172 -21.40 8.19 -2.38
N GLY A 173 -20.93 9.45 -2.43
CA GLY A 173 -21.70 10.59 -2.95
C GLY A 173 -22.14 10.44 -4.40
N ALA A 174 -21.38 9.68 -5.19
CA ALA A 174 -21.65 9.46 -6.61
C ALA A 174 -22.28 8.08 -6.92
N LEU A 175 -22.63 7.27 -5.91
CA LEU A 175 -23.16 5.91 -6.09
C LEU A 175 -24.69 5.87 -6.12
N ARG A 176 -25.26 4.97 -6.94
CA ARG A 176 -26.70 4.69 -6.93
C ARG A 176 -27.13 4.01 -5.62
N ARG A 177 -28.29 4.39 -5.07
CA ARG A 177 -28.77 3.98 -3.72
C ARG A 177 -28.61 2.49 -3.35
N PRO A 178 -28.96 1.50 -4.21
CA PRO A 178 -28.79 0.08 -3.84
C PRO A 178 -27.33 -0.33 -3.64
N ARG A 179 -26.38 0.33 -4.32
CA ARG A 179 -24.94 0.12 -4.15
C ARG A 179 -24.40 0.80 -2.89
N VAL A 180 -25.00 1.90 -2.46
CA VAL A 180 -24.57 2.69 -1.29
C VAL A 180 -24.54 1.84 -0.02
N ILE A 181 -25.59 1.05 0.24
CA ILE A 181 -25.70 0.26 1.48
C ILE A 181 -24.58 -0.80 1.55
N ARG A 182 -24.44 -1.62 0.49
CA ARG A 182 -23.41 -2.68 0.43
C ARG A 182 -21.99 -2.12 0.52
N VAL A 183 -21.72 -1.01 -0.17
CA VAL A 183 -20.40 -0.34 -0.14
C VAL A 183 -20.12 0.24 1.24
N ARG A 184 -21.14 0.76 1.94
CA ARG A 184 -20.98 1.31 3.29
C ARG A 184 -20.60 0.25 4.30
N GLU A 185 -21.31 -0.87 4.33
CA GLU A 185 -21.01 -1.98 5.26
C GLU A 185 -19.59 -2.51 5.02
N ALA A 186 -19.24 -2.75 3.76
CA ALA A 186 -17.89 -3.18 3.38
C ALA A 186 -16.82 -2.16 3.78
N ARG A 187 -17.09 -0.86 3.61
CA ARG A 187 -16.16 0.22 3.98
C ARG A 187 -15.99 0.31 5.48
N ASN A 188 -17.07 0.34 6.26
CA ASN A 188 -17.01 0.41 7.72
C ASN A 188 -16.23 -0.80 8.28
N ALA A 189 -16.50 -2.01 7.77
CA ALA A 189 -15.75 -3.20 8.17
C ALA A 189 -14.26 -3.11 7.80
N ALA A 190 -13.93 -2.52 6.64
CA ALA A 190 -12.55 -2.31 6.25
C ALA A 190 -11.84 -1.26 7.11
N LEU A 191 -12.47 -0.11 7.37
CA LEU A 191 -11.96 0.94 8.25
C LEU A 191 -11.78 0.44 9.68
N GLU A 192 -12.65 -0.45 10.17
CA GLU A 192 -12.47 -1.08 11.47
C GLU A 192 -11.19 -1.95 11.52
N ARG A 193 -10.90 -2.72 10.46
CA ARG A 193 -9.63 -3.47 10.38
C ARG A 193 -8.41 -2.54 10.36
N VAL A 194 -8.49 -1.41 9.66
CA VAL A 194 -7.45 -0.37 9.64
C VAL A 194 -7.23 0.17 11.06
N ARG A 195 -8.31 0.51 11.76
CA ARG A 195 -8.28 1.01 13.13
C ARG A 195 -7.60 0.01 14.07
N VAL A 196 -8.02 -1.26 14.02
CA VAL A 196 -7.43 -2.33 14.83
C VAL A 196 -5.95 -2.53 14.52
N ALA A 197 -5.56 -2.52 13.24
CA ALA A 197 -4.16 -2.68 12.83
C ALA A 197 -3.27 -1.55 13.36
N LEU A 198 -3.68 -0.28 13.18
CA LEU A 198 -2.92 0.88 13.67
C LEU A 198 -2.89 0.93 15.20
N SER A 199 -4.01 0.64 15.86
CA SER A 199 -4.07 0.59 17.33
C SER A 199 -3.19 -0.50 17.91
N SER A 200 -3.15 -1.68 17.28
CA SER A 200 -2.26 -2.79 17.68
C SER A 200 -0.79 -2.44 17.46
N ALA A 201 -0.49 -1.54 16.53
CA ALA A 201 0.84 -0.98 16.32
C ALA A 201 1.18 0.20 17.27
N GLY A 202 0.34 0.47 18.27
CA GLY A 202 0.58 1.48 19.31
C GLY A 202 0.08 2.89 18.98
N TRP A 203 -0.69 3.07 17.91
CA TRP A 203 -1.25 4.38 17.55
C TRP A 203 -2.52 4.69 18.34
N ASN A 204 -2.73 5.96 18.66
CA ASN A 204 -4.04 6.45 19.11
C ASN A 204 -4.93 6.58 17.88
N THR A 205 -6.10 5.92 17.88
CA THR A 205 -6.98 5.89 16.70
C THR A 205 -8.37 6.39 17.03
N TYR A 206 -8.99 7.13 16.11
CA TYR A 206 -10.38 7.51 16.18
C TYR A 206 -11.07 7.38 14.82
N SER A 207 -12.34 6.99 14.83
CA SER A 207 -13.17 6.95 13.63
C SER A 207 -13.76 8.34 13.37
N LYS A 208 -13.47 8.90 12.20
CA LYS A 208 -14.09 10.14 11.72
C LYS A 208 -15.40 9.78 11.02
N ALA A 209 -16.51 9.92 11.73
CA ALA A 209 -17.83 9.65 11.20
C ALA A 209 -18.50 10.90 10.59
N SER A 210 -19.42 10.69 9.66
CA SER A 210 -20.27 11.77 9.14
C SER A 210 -21.16 12.33 10.25
N THR A 211 -21.29 13.67 10.30
CA THR A 211 -22.22 14.38 11.19
C THR A 211 -23.69 14.17 10.81
N LYS A 212 -23.99 13.58 9.64
CA LYS A 212 -25.36 13.23 9.23
C LYS A 212 -25.79 11.93 9.92
N THR A 213 -26.41 12.09 11.08
CA THR A 213 -26.84 11.03 12.02
C THR A 213 -27.71 9.93 11.40
N GLN A 214 -28.48 10.22 10.35
CA GLN A 214 -29.33 9.24 9.65
C GLN A 214 -28.55 8.10 8.96
N THR A 215 -27.22 8.16 8.85
CA THR A 215 -26.45 7.22 8.01
C THR A 215 -25.26 6.52 8.66
N ARG A 216 -24.93 6.79 9.95
CA ARG A 216 -23.74 6.25 10.70
C ARG A 216 -22.64 5.75 9.76
N ARG A 217 -21.96 6.69 9.12
CA ARG A 217 -20.97 6.42 8.07
C ARG A 217 -19.60 6.81 8.57
N ASP A 218 -18.66 5.86 8.59
CA ASP A 218 -17.25 6.16 8.78
C ASP A 218 -16.68 6.72 7.47
N LEU A 219 -16.00 7.86 7.58
CA LEU A 219 -15.36 8.53 6.46
C LEU A 219 -13.90 8.07 6.36
N SER A 220 -13.22 8.01 7.49
CA SER A 220 -11.81 7.64 7.61
C SER A 220 -11.47 7.26 9.05
N ILE A 221 -10.30 6.65 9.23
CA ILE A 221 -9.66 6.50 10.54
C ILE A 221 -8.58 7.55 10.64
N VAL A 222 -8.57 8.33 11.71
CA VAL A 222 -7.46 9.23 11.99
C VAL A 222 -6.64 8.61 13.10
N ALA A 223 -5.34 8.51 12.86
CA ALA A 223 -4.39 7.88 13.76
C ALA A 223 -3.28 8.87 14.10
N SER A 224 -2.91 8.95 15.37
CA SER A 224 -1.79 9.76 15.84
C SER A 224 -0.78 8.93 16.62
N LEU A 225 0.49 9.30 16.53
CA LEU A 225 1.53 8.73 17.36
C LEU A 225 1.24 9.03 18.85
N PRO A 226 1.53 8.10 19.77
CA PRO A 226 1.41 8.33 21.21
C PRO A 226 2.25 9.54 21.62
N LEU A 227 1.79 10.33 22.59
CA LEU A 227 2.43 11.58 23.03
C LEU A 227 3.86 11.35 23.49
#